data_AF-A0A9X1QLT3-F1
#
_entry.id   AF-A0A9X1QLT3-F1
#
_cell.length_a   1.000
_cell.length_b   1.000
_cell.length_c   1.000
_cell.angle_alpha   90.00
_cell.angle_beta   90.00
_cell.angle_gamma   90.00
#
_symmetry.space_group_name_H-M   'P 1'
#
loop_
_entity.id
_entity.type
_entity.pdbx_description
1 polymer ?
#
loop_
_entity_poly.entity_id
_entity_poly.type
_entity_poly.pdbx_seq_one_letter_code
_entity_poly.pdbx_strand_id
1 'polypeptide(L)'
;MSTASADQRSPSLLDASCEAFVQDLAALSPSAATAWGIPGYEDKLENFSPAYWDAVADRTREMIADIDAFDDCTDDSDDDDDFDDVDHVTAETLRDRLCLELDLHHRLEYYRQLNNIESPVQTISQVFLLMPQDTEEQRELIRARLTQVGPALAGYQESLSEAAAHGKVAAHRQIDEVINQCENLADSGSLLEHLGLPADCPEVEAAQRAFGEMADWLSEHLGPHAPHEDAVGRDRYELFSRYFVGDAVDLDEAYEWGLEQLHDIAAEQRQIVDGLYGPDCSIRQAFRALNNDERYQLHGTGELVEWMQRTADGAIADLADTHFSIPENLRRIECRIDPAGTGGIYYTPPSDDLSRPGRMWWSVPAGQDTFHTWQELTTVYHEGVPGHHLQLGQALSDTAGLNLWRRVVCWIPGHGEGWALYAEKLMDELGYHSDPATRLGYLDAQRLRAARVAVDIGVHLGKKIPEGTTVWDASFARSFLRDNTAMDDANLTFELNRYLGWPGQAPSYALGQRMWDSLREEATARGMSLREFHDTALSYGSIPMSLLRAQILR
;
A
#
# COMPACT_ATOMS: atom_id res chain seq x y z
N MET A 1 -42.92 -10.98 17.02
CA MET A 1 -41.74 -11.64 17.60
C MET A 1 -40.64 -10.61 17.55
N SER A 2 -40.12 -10.25 18.72
CA SER A 2 -39.18 -9.15 18.93
C SER A 2 -37.89 -9.43 18.19
N THR A 3 -37.51 -8.55 17.27
CA THR A 3 -36.15 -8.47 16.73
C THR A 3 -35.24 -8.14 17.91
N ALA A 4 -34.37 -9.08 18.29
CA ALA A 4 -33.28 -8.80 19.20
C ALA A 4 -32.41 -7.73 18.53
N SER A 5 -32.39 -6.54 19.12
CA SER A 5 -31.28 -5.60 18.97
C SER A 5 -30.03 -6.38 19.34
N ALA A 6 -29.09 -6.56 18.41
CA ALA A 6 -27.73 -6.95 18.79
C ALA A 6 -27.26 -5.90 19.80
N ASP A 7 -26.92 -6.33 21.03
CA ASP A 7 -26.34 -5.42 22.02
C ASP A 7 -25.06 -4.83 21.43
N GLN A 8 -25.01 -3.50 21.39
CA GLN A 8 -23.85 -2.78 20.90
C GLN A 8 -22.70 -3.01 21.88
N ARG A 9 -21.57 -3.56 21.40
CA ARG A 9 -20.36 -3.80 22.21
C ARG A 9 -19.93 -2.49 22.88
N SER A 10 -19.70 -2.54 24.19
CA SER A 10 -19.11 -1.41 24.92
C SER A 10 -17.59 -1.46 24.75
N PRO A 11 -16.90 -0.33 24.52
CA PRO A 11 -15.45 -0.31 24.42
C PRO A 11 -14.77 -0.82 25.70
N SER A 12 -13.76 -1.68 25.53
CA SER A 12 -12.95 -2.23 26.62
C SER A 12 -11.87 -1.24 27.11
N LEU A 13 -11.14 -1.60 28.17
CA LEU A 13 -9.93 -0.88 28.58
C LEU A 13 -8.82 -0.91 27.50
N LEU A 14 -8.71 -2.02 26.77
CA LEU A 14 -7.77 -2.15 25.67
C LEU A 14 -8.14 -1.22 24.51
N ASP A 15 -9.43 -1.11 24.17
CA ASP A 15 -9.89 -0.17 23.16
C ASP A 15 -9.58 1.27 23.55
N ALA A 16 -9.90 1.66 24.79
CA ALA A 16 -9.58 3.01 25.29
C ALA A 16 -8.08 3.31 25.24
N SER A 17 -7.24 2.31 25.51
CA SER A 17 -5.79 2.43 25.40
C SER A 17 -5.31 2.54 23.96
N CYS A 18 -5.92 1.81 23.02
CA CYS A 18 -5.69 1.97 21.59
C CYS A 18 -6.06 3.38 21.10
N GLU A 19 -7.20 3.92 21.53
CA GLU A 19 -7.61 5.30 21.20
C GLU A 19 -6.56 6.32 21.66
N ALA A 20 -6.09 6.21 22.91
CA ALA A 20 -5.05 7.09 23.45
C ALA A 20 -3.72 6.92 22.70
N PHE A 21 -3.32 5.68 22.42
CA PHE A 21 -2.11 5.38 21.67
C PHE A 21 -2.10 6.04 20.29
N VAL A 22 -3.22 5.99 19.55
CA VAL A 22 -3.31 6.67 18.26
C VAL A 22 -3.21 8.19 18.39
N GLN A 23 -3.79 8.79 19.42
CA GLN A 23 -3.66 10.23 19.67
C GLN A 23 -2.21 10.64 20.00
N ASP A 24 -1.50 9.81 20.76
CA ASP A 24 -0.08 10.02 21.07
C ASP A 24 0.78 9.90 19.80
N LEU A 25 0.52 8.88 18.96
CA LEU A 25 1.18 8.74 17.66
C LEU A 25 0.87 9.91 16.73
N ALA A 26 -0.37 10.41 16.70
CA ALA A 26 -0.73 11.59 15.91
C ALA A 26 0.04 12.85 16.34
N ALA A 27 0.32 12.99 17.64
CA ALA A 27 1.14 14.07 18.18
C ALA A 27 2.62 13.93 17.84
N LEU A 28 3.16 12.71 17.84
CA LEU A 28 4.53 12.41 17.46
C LEU A 28 4.76 12.54 15.94
N SER A 29 3.79 12.07 15.15
CA SER A 29 3.83 11.97 13.69
C SER A 29 2.67 12.75 13.01
N PRO A 30 2.71 14.09 12.99
CA PRO A 30 1.70 14.94 12.36
C PRO A 30 1.35 14.61 10.90
N SER A 31 2.30 14.07 10.12
CA SER A 31 2.01 13.64 8.76
C SER A 31 1.03 12.46 8.73
N ALA A 32 1.24 11.47 9.60
CA ALA A 32 0.35 10.33 9.78
C ALA A 32 -1.02 10.77 10.32
N ALA A 33 -1.06 11.71 11.28
CA ALA A 33 -2.31 12.30 11.75
C ALA A 33 -3.15 12.87 10.60
N THR A 34 -2.50 13.56 9.65
CA THR A 34 -3.15 14.12 8.46
C THR A 34 -3.70 13.01 7.55
N ALA A 35 -2.93 11.94 7.34
CA ALA A 35 -3.36 10.78 6.55
C ALA A 35 -4.53 10.03 7.20
N TRP A 36 -4.52 9.87 8.53
CA TRP A 36 -5.60 9.25 9.30
C TRP A 36 -6.82 10.15 9.48
N GLY A 37 -6.74 11.43 9.11
CA GLY A 37 -7.82 12.41 9.27
C GLY A 37 -8.02 12.88 10.71
N ILE A 38 -6.98 12.81 11.54
CA ILE A 38 -7.00 13.29 12.93
C ILE A 38 -6.65 14.79 12.94
N PRO A 39 -7.56 15.67 13.41
CA PRO A 39 -7.38 17.11 13.34
C PRO A 39 -6.44 17.64 14.44
N GLY A 40 -5.96 18.88 14.29
CA GLY A 40 -5.17 19.61 15.30
C GLY A 40 -3.65 19.57 15.09
N TYR A 41 -3.21 18.97 13.98
CA TYR A 41 -1.81 18.81 13.61
C TYR A 41 -1.51 19.29 12.18
N GLU A 42 -2.49 19.90 11.51
CA GLU A 42 -2.43 20.33 10.10
C GLU A 42 -1.28 21.33 9.85
N ASP A 43 -0.88 22.09 10.87
CA ASP A 43 0.22 23.05 10.82
C ASP A 43 1.59 22.45 11.18
N LYS A 44 1.69 21.16 11.51
CA LYS A 44 2.91 20.52 12.04
C LYS A 44 3.51 19.47 11.11
N LEU A 45 4.79 19.17 11.33
CA LEU A 45 5.52 18.08 10.68
C LEU A 45 6.52 17.48 11.67
N GLU A 46 6.60 16.16 11.73
CA GLU A 46 7.65 15.47 12.49
C GLU A 46 9.03 15.72 11.88
N ASN A 47 10.08 15.64 12.70
CA ASN A 47 11.43 16.02 12.27
C ASN A 47 12.31 14.85 11.79
N PHE A 48 11.80 13.61 11.81
CA PHE A 48 12.51 12.40 11.37
C PHE A 48 13.90 12.16 12.01
N SER A 49 14.20 12.82 13.12
CA SER A 49 15.46 12.66 13.87
C SER A 49 15.52 11.34 14.64
N PRO A 50 16.71 10.90 15.10
CA PRO A 50 16.81 9.76 16.01
C PRO A 50 15.90 9.89 17.22
N ALA A 51 15.83 11.08 17.82
CA ALA A 51 14.97 11.36 18.98
C ALA A 51 13.48 11.20 18.68
N TYR A 52 13.03 11.53 17.46
CA TYR A 52 11.67 11.27 17.02
C TYR A 52 11.39 9.77 16.95
N TRP A 53 12.26 9.01 16.29
CA TRP A 53 12.09 7.56 16.16
C TRP A 53 12.19 6.84 17.50
N ASP A 54 13.03 7.32 18.42
CA ASP A 54 13.13 6.81 19.80
C ASP A 54 11.83 7.08 20.57
N ALA A 55 11.24 8.27 20.43
CA ALA A 55 9.96 8.60 21.08
C ALA A 55 8.80 7.73 20.57
N VAL A 56 8.75 7.46 19.26
CA VAL A 56 7.78 6.51 18.68
C VAL A 56 8.00 5.11 19.26
N ALA A 57 9.25 4.63 19.29
CA ALA A 57 9.57 3.32 19.82
C ALA A 57 9.31 3.18 21.33
N ASP A 58 9.52 4.24 22.10
CA ASP A 58 9.19 4.29 23.54
C ASP A 58 7.68 4.15 23.73
N ARG A 59 6.87 4.92 22.98
CA ARG A 59 5.41 4.82 23.08
C ARG A 59 4.89 3.46 22.63
N THR A 60 5.49 2.87 21.60
CA THR A 60 5.20 1.50 21.15
C THR A 60 5.48 0.46 22.24
N ARG A 61 6.58 0.59 23.01
CA ARG A 61 6.86 -0.30 24.15
C ARG A 61 5.87 -0.15 25.28
N GLU A 62 5.45 1.08 25.57
CA GLU A 62 4.41 1.35 26.56
C GLU A 62 3.10 0.67 26.17
N MET A 63 2.68 0.77 24.90
CA MET A 63 1.46 0.09 24.43
C MET A 63 1.55 -1.44 24.56
N ILE A 64 2.70 -2.04 24.25
CA ILE A 64 2.90 -3.50 24.48
C ILE A 64 2.78 -3.84 25.98
N ALA A 65 3.38 -3.03 26.85
CA ALA A 65 3.29 -3.24 28.30
C ALA A 65 1.85 -3.06 28.83
N ASP A 66 1.08 -2.12 28.27
CA ASP A 66 -0.33 -1.93 28.60
C ASP A 66 -1.15 -3.19 28.24
N ILE A 67 -0.91 -3.78 27.07
CA ILE A 67 -1.58 -5.03 26.65
C ILE A 67 -1.30 -6.16 27.64
N ASP A 68 -0.04 -6.37 28.01
CA ASP A 68 0.35 -7.43 28.95
C ASP A 68 -0.23 -7.19 30.35
N ALA A 69 -0.32 -5.93 30.79
CA ALA A 69 -0.93 -5.58 32.06
C ALA A 69 -2.44 -5.86 32.08
N PHE A 70 -3.16 -5.59 30.99
CA PHE A 70 -4.59 -5.89 30.92
C PHE A 70 -4.86 -7.40 30.83
N ASP A 71 -4.05 -8.13 30.08
CA ASP A 71 -4.13 -9.59 29.95
C ASP A 71 -3.89 -10.29 31.31
N ASP A 72 -2.89 -9.83 32.08
CA ASP A 72 -2.55 -10.37 33.40
C ASP A 72 -3.58 -10.06 34.50
N CYS A 73 -4.42 -9.03 34.33
CA CYS A 73 -5.41 -8.62 35.33
C CYS A 73 -6.74 -9.40 35.24
N THR A 74 -6.88 -10.33 34.29
CA THR A 74 -8.07 -11.19 34.05
C THR A 74 -8.19 -12.38 35.02
N ASP A 75 -7.86 -12.17 36.31
CA ASP A 75 -8.13 -13.14 37.38
C ASP A 75 -9.63 -13.51 37.42
N ASP A 76 -9.93 -14.80 37.60
CA ASP A 76 -11.25 -15.49 37.65
C ASP A 76 -12.38 -14.83 38.52
N SER A 77 -12.23 -13.60 39.01
CA SER A 77 -13.14 -12.95 39.95
C SER A 77 -13.74 -11.59 39.54
N ASP A 78 -13.34 -10.98 38.41
CA ASP A 78 -13.96 -9.75 37.88
C ASP A 78 -14.42 -9.93 36.41
N ASP A 79 -15.61 -10.50 36.21
CA ASP A 79 -16.24 -10.80 34.90
C ASP A 79 -16.42 -9.56 33.97
N ASP A 80 -16.21 -8.33 34.44
CA ASP A 80 -16.45 -7.08 33.70
C ASP A 80 -15.18 -6.49 33.04
N ASP A 81 -13.97 -6.96 33.39
CA ASP A 81 -12.67 -6.45 32.87
C ASP A 81 -11.91 -7.48 31.98
N ASP A 82 -12.51 -8.65 31.70
CA ASP A 82 -11.91 -9.68 30.87
C ASP A 82 -11.90 -9.32 29.37
N PHE A 83 -10.84 -9.72 28.67
CA PHE A 83 -10.78 -9.60 27.21
C PHE A 83 -11.94 -10.36 26.56
N ASP A 84 -12.68 -9.67 25.71
CA ASP A 84 -13.60 -10.34 24.80
C ASP A 84 -12.89 -10.84 23.53
N ASP A 85 -13.64 -11.50 22.64
CA ASP A 85 -13.09 -12.04 21.39
C ASP A 85 -12.43 -10.95 20.52
N VAL A 86 -12.93 -9.71 20.55
CA VAL A 86 -12.37 -8.58 19.80
C VAL A 86 -11.07 -8.10 20.44
N ASP A 87 -11.02 -8.04 21.77
CA ASP A 87 -9.82 -7.67 22.52
C ASP A 87 -8.69 -8.68 22.30
N HIS A 88 -8.98 -9.99 22.33
CA HIS A 88 -7.98 -11.01 22.02
C HIS A 88 -7.38 -10.83 20.63
N VAL A 89 -8.23 -10.59 19.62
CA VAL A 89 -7.77 -10.34 18.24
C VAL A 89 -7.00 -9.02 18.15
N THR A 90 -7.38 -8.00 18.91
CA THR A 90 -6.67 -6.71 18.96
C THR A 90 -5.29 -6.86 19.60
N ALA A 91 -5.21 -7.51 20.76
CA ALA A 91 -3.99 -7.76 21.50
C ALA A 91 -2.99 -8.61 20.70
N GLU A 92 -3.44 -9.70 20.07
CA GLU A 92 -2.56 -10.52 19.22
C GLU A 92 -2.03 -9.73 18.02
N THR A 93 -2.88 -8.96 17.34
CA THR A 93 -2.45 -8.12 16.21
C THR A 93 -1.47 -7.03 16.66
N LEU A 94 -1.74 -6.33 17.76
CA LEU A 94 -0.83 -5.32 18.30
C LEU A 94 0.52 -5.93 18.66
N ARG A 95 0.54 -7.03 19.41
CA ARG A 95 1.79 -7.71 19.80
C ARG A 95 2.62 -8.08 18.58
N ASP A 96 2.00 -8.67 17.58
CA ASP A 96 2.72 -9.07 16.37
C ASP A 96 3.24 -7.86 15.57
N ARG A 97 2.42 -6.81 15.37
CA ARG A 97 2.82 -5.63 14.60
C ARG A 97 3.85 -4.76 15.33
N LEU A 98 3.56 -4.39 16.58
CA LEU A 98 4.41 -3.50 17.37
C LEU A 98 5.76 -4.13 17.70
N CYS A 99 5.83 -5.46 17.90
CA CYS A 99 7.12 -6.13 18.07
C CYS A 99 7.97 -6.06 16.80
N LEU A 100 7.37 -6.19 15.61
CA LEU A 100 8.10 -6.04 14.35
C LEU A 100 8.59 -4.61 14.13
N GLU A 101 7.78 -3.61 14.50
CA GLU A 101 8.21 -2.20 14.48
C GLU A 101 9.41 -1.98 15.41
N LEU A 102 9.39 -2.52 16.63
CA LEU A 102 10.52 -2.42 17.54
C LEU A 102 11.77 -3.13 17.02
N ASP A 103 11.62 -4.29 16.37
CA ASP A 103 12.73 -5.01 15.73
C ASP A 103 13.36 -4.19 14.58
N LEU A 104 12.53 -3.55 13.75
CA LEU A 104 12.98 -2.63 12.70
C LEU A 104 13.73 -1.43 13.30
N HIS A 105 13.20 -0.85 14.37
CA HIS A 105 13.82 0.26 15.08
C HIS A 105 15.18 -0.13 15.69
N HIS A 106 15.28 -1.25 16.41
CA HIS A 106 16.55 -1.73 16.97
C HIS A 106 17.59 -2.05 15.90
N ARG A 107 17.14 -2.39 14.70
CA ARG A 107 18.00 -2.60 13.53
C ARG A 107 18.29 -1.31 12.76
N LEU A 108 17.93 -0.14 13.29
CA LEU A 108 18.09 1.18 12.66
C LEU A 108 17.46 1.25 11.25
N GLU A 109 16.42 0.45 10.99
CA GLU A 109 15.76 0.44 9.68
C GLU A 109 15.04 1.76 9.43
N TYR A 110 14.33 2.30 10.43
CA TYR A 110 13.70 3.63 10.34
C TYR A 110 14.71 4.75 10.09
N TYR A 111 15.89 4.65 10.69
CA TYR A 111 16.92 5.69 10.57
C TYR A 111 17.54 5.73 9.16
N ARG A 112 17.53 4.58 8.46
CA ARG A 112 18.12 4.42 7.11
C ARG A 112 17.08 4.34 5.99
N GLN A 113 15.82 4.66 6.28
CA GLN A 113 14.75 4.63 5.28
C GLN A 113 15.07 5.61 4.16
N LEU A 114 15.51 5.08 3.03
CA LEU A 114 15.81 5.84 1.82
C LEU A 114 15.56 4.94 0.62
N ASN A 115 14.51 5.24 -0.13
CA ASN A 115 14.16 4.57 -1.39
C ASN A 115 13.34 5.53 -2.27
N ASN A 116 13.06 5.11 -3.50
CA ASN A 116 12.41 5.93 -4.51
C ASN A 116 10.89 6.16 -4.33
N ILE A 117 10.24 5.56 -3.32
CA ILE A 117 8.77 5.60 -3.20
C ILE A 117 8.25 5.94 -1.80
N GLU A 118 8.82 5.35 -0.74
CA GLU A 118 8.34 5.41 0.64
C GLU A 118 9.51 5.67 1.60
N SER A 119 9.87 6.94 1.79
CA SER A 119 10.87 7.42 2.73
C SER A 119 10.55 8.84 3.19
N PRO A 120 11.25 9.41 4.19
CA PRO A 120 10.95 10.74 4.73
C PRO A 120 10.85 11.85 3.68
N VAL A 121 11.61 11.82 2.59
CA VAL A 121 11.50 12.83 1.50
C VAL A 121 10.11 12.81 0.86
N GLN A 122 9.58 11.62 0.56
CA GLN A 122 8.25 11.49 -0.02
C GLN A 122 7.18 11.84 1.02
N THR A 123 7.33 11.42 2.29
CA THR A 123 6.39 11.79 3.36
C THR A 123 6.29 13.30 3.56
N ILE A 124 7.44 13.99 3.63
CA ILE A 124 7.51 15.45 3.81
C ILE A 124 6.85 16.19 2.64
N SER A 125 7.03 15.72 1.40
CA SER A 125 6.52 16.41 0.21
C SER A 125 5.07 16.07 -0.12
N GLN A 126 4.64 14.82 0.07
CA GLN A 126 3.33 14.35 -0.36
C GLN A 126 2.21 14.68 0.64
N VAL A 127 2.52 14.92 1.91
CA VAL A 127 1.48 15.22 2.92
C VAL A 127 0.61 16.43 2.55
N PHE A 128 1.17 17.39 1.81
CA PHE A 128 0.44 18.56 1.31
C PHE A 128 -0.68 18.21 0.32
N LEU A 129 -0.59 17.07 -0.39
CA LEU A 129 -1.64 16.58 -1.30
C LEU A 129 -2.91 16.17 -0.55
N LEU A 130 -2.80 15.88 0.75
CA LEU A 130 -3.91 15.48 1.60
C LEU A 130 -4.59 16.68 2.27
N MET A 131 -3.96 17.86 2.21
CA MET A 131 -4.46 19.07 2.86
C MET A 131 -5.49 19.77 1.97
N PRO A 132 -6.68 20.12 2.50
CA PRO A 132 -7.62 20.96 1.76
C PRO A 132 -7.03 22.36 1.55
N GLN A 133 -7.43 23.04 0.47
CA GLN A 133 -6.88 24.35 0.06
C GLN A 133 -7.96 25.36 -0.35
N ASP A 134 -9.22 25.09 -0.02
CA ASP A 134 -10.38 25.87 -0.45
C ASP A 134 -10.47 27.22 0.27
N THR A 135 -10.07 27.28 1.54
CA THR A 135 -10.19 28.48 2.40
C THR A 135 -8.84 29.12 2.69
N GLU A 136 -8.85 30.39 3.14
CA GLU A 136 -7.62 31.08 3.53
C GLU A 136 -6.99 30.46 4.78
N GLU A 137 -7.81 30.06 5.76
CA GLU A 137 -7.35 29.36 6.96
C GLU A 137 -6.61 28.05 6.61
N GLN A 138 -7.14 27.29 5.66
CA GLN A 138 -6.49 26.08 5.15
C GLN A 138 -5.14 26.38 4.49
N ARG A 139 -5.04 27.46 3.69
CA ARG A 139 -3.78 27.90 3.09
C ARG A 139 -2.76 28.37 4.13
N GLU A 140 -3.19 29.00 5.22
CA GLU A 140 -2.30 29.39 6.32
C GLU A 140 -1.73 28.16 7.07
N LEU A 141 -2.51 27.09 7.22
CA LEU A 141 -2.00 25.81 7.77
C LEU A 141 -0.93 25.20 6.85
N ILE A 142 -1.13 25.24 5.53
CA ILE A 142 -0.13 24.81 4.54
C ILE A 142 1.16 25.64 4.68
N ARG A 143 1.06 26.98 4.79
CA ARG A 143 2.23 27.84 5.03
C ARG A 143 2.96 27.46 6.31
N ALA A 144 2.23 27.29 7.41
CA ALA A 144 2.80 26.95 8.70
C ALA A 144 3.56 25.61 8.64
N ARG A 145 3.01 24.60 7.98
CA ARG A 145 3.68 23.32 7.77
C ARG A 145 4.89 23.42 6.85
N LEU A 146 4.84 24.22 5.78
CA LEU A 146 6.00 24.46 4.89
C LEU A 146 7.22 24.99 5.65
N THR A 147 7.01 25.80 6.71
CA THR A 147 8.13 26.29 7.55
C THR A 147 8.90 25.18 8.27
N GLN A 148 8.33 23.98 8.39
CA GLN A 148 8.94 22.83 9.06
C GLN A 148 9.67 21.87 8.12
N VAL A 149 9.58 22.06 6.79
CA VAL A 149 10.28 21.22 5.80
C VAL A 149 11.79 21.22 6.04
N GLY A 150 12.40 22.40 6.20
CA GLY A 150 13.85 22.50 6.48
C GLY A 150 14.27 21.77 7.76
N PRO A 151 13.66 22.07 8.92
CA PRO A 151 13.90 21.32 10.16
C PRO A 151 13.69 19.80 10.05
N ALA A 152 12.68 19.35 9.29
CA ALA A 152 12.41 17.93 9.11
C ALA A 152 13.47 17.23 8.26
N LEU A 153 13.93 17.86 7.18
CA LEU A 153 15.04 17.35 6.39
C LEU A 153 16.34 17.32 7.20
N ALA A 154 16.59 18.31 8.05
CA ALA A 154 17.77 18.33 8.93
C ALA A 154 17.76 17.17 9.94
N GLY A 155 16.63 16.89 10.59
CA GLY A 155 16.54 15.73 11.49
C GLY A 155 16.63 14.40 10.73
N TYR A 156 16.11 14.32 9.50
CA TYR A 156 16.31 13.15 8.63
C TYR A 156 17.80 12.93 8.30
N GLN A 157 18.58 13.99 8.03
CA GLN A 157 20.04 13.89 7.83
C GLN A 157 20.75 13.32 9.06
N GLU A 158 20.31 13.68 10.28
CA GLU A 158 20.85 13.11 11.53
C GLU A 158 20.62 11.60 11.59
N SER A 159 19.40 11.14 11.29
CA SER A 159 19.06 9.71 11.24
C SER A 159 19.90 8.94 10.22
N LEU A 160 20.02 9.46 8.99
CA LEU A 160 20.84 8.84 7.94
C LEU A 160 22.31 8.77 8.35
N SER A 161 22.83 9.84 8.98
CA SER A 161 24.20 9.89 9.47
C SER A 161 24.48 8.84 10.56
N GLU A 162 23.55 8.69 11.51
CA GLU A 162 23.65 7.71 12.59
C GLU A 162 23.62 6.27 12.05
N ALA A 163 22.73 5.99 11.09
CA ALA A 163 22.72 4.70 10.41
C ALA A 163 24.00 4.45 9.61
N ALA A 164 24.49 5.45 8.88
CA ALA A 164 25.72 5.36 8.10
C ALA A 164 26.96 5.11 8.99
N ALA A 165 27.02 5.70 10.19
CA ALA A 165 28.07 5.44 11.18
C ALA A 165 28.11 3.97 11.62
N HIS A 166 26.98 3.25 11.51
CA HIS A 166 26.86 1.81 11.75
C HIS A 166 27.01 0.95 10.48
N GLY A 167 27.48 1.53 9.37
CA GLY A 167 27.65 0.86 8.08
C GLY A 167 26.34 0.53 7.38
N LYS A 168 25.24 1.19 7.77
CA LYS A 168 23.91 0.96 7.20
C LYS A 168 23.55 2.10 6.25
N VAL A 169 23.93 1.95 4.98
CA VAL A 169 23.68 2.93 3.92
C VAL A 169 22.82 2.28 2.84
N ALA A 170 21.87 3.04 2.28
CA ALA A 170 21.07 2.60 1.14
C ALA A 170 21.94 2.41 -0.11
N ALA A 171 21.48 1.57 -1.06
CA ALA A 171 22.20 1.37 -2.31
C ALA A 171 22.32 2.67 -3.10
N HIS A 172 23.42 2.82 -3.85
CA HIS A 172 23.71 4.02 -4.66
C HIS A 172 22.54 4.40 -5.55
N ARG A 173 21.88 3.40 -6.17
CA ARG A 173 20.68 3.58 -6.98
C ARG A 173 19.58 4.33 -6.25
N GLN A 174 19.31 3.96 -5.00
CA GLN A 174 18.24 4.59 -4.21
C GLN A 174 18.59 6.02 -3.82
N ILE A 175 19.86 6.27 -3.51
CA ILE A 175 20.35 7.62 -3.24
C ILE A 175 20.20 8.51 -4.47
N ASP A 176 20.57 8.02 -5.66
CA ASP A 176 20.39 8.76 -6.92
C ASP A 176 18.91 9.08 -7.19
N GLU A 177 18.00 8.13 -6.98
CA GLU A 177 16.56 8.36 -7.17
C GLU A 177 16.03 9.44 -6.23
N VAL A 178 16.44 9.42 -4.95
CA VAL A 178 16.00 10.45 -3.98
C VAL A 178 16.64 11.80 -4.27
N ILE A 179 17.90 11.86 -4.72
CA ILE A 179 18.54 13.10 -5.20
C ILE A 179 17.71 13.70 -6.33
N ASN A 180 17.39 12.93 -7.37
CA ASN A 180 16.58 13.40 -8.50
C ASN A 180 15.21 13.93 -8.06
N GLN A 181 14.58 13.28 -7.08
CA GLN A 181 13.29 13.74 -6.54
C GLN A 181 13.43 15.05 -5.75
N CYS A 182 14.47 15.19 -4.93
CA CYS A 182 14.78 16.43 -4.23
C CYS A 182 15.07 17.58 -5.22
N GLU A 183 15.81 17.33 -6.29
CA GLU A 183 16.06 18.31 -7.36
C GLU A 183 14.74 18.74 -8.05
N ASN A 184 13.88 17.78 -8.41
CA ASN A 184 12.56 18.07 -8.99
C ASN A 184 11.67 18.88 -8.04
N LEU A 185 11.77 18.67 -6.72
CA LEU A 185 11.04 19.43 -5.71
C LEU A 185 11.59 20.86 -5.56
N ALA A 186 12.90 21.04 -5.76
CA ALA A 186 13.58 22.34 -5.71
C ALA A 186 13.36 23.19 -6.97
N ASP A 187 13.09 22.56 -8.10
CA ASP A 187 12.89 23.21 -9.40
C ASP A 187 11.54 23.95 -9.52
N SER A 188 11.46 24.85 -10.51
CA SER A 188 10.24 25.57 -10.86
C SER A 188 9.18 24.64 -11.45
N GLY A 189 7.91 24.87 -11.13
CA GLY A 189 6.81 24.00 -11.53
C GLY A 189 6.68 22.73 -10.69
N SER A 190 7.39 22.63 -9.56
CA SER A 190 7.26 21.52 -8.64
C SER A 190 5.88 21.45 -7.99
N LEU A 191 5.58 20.34 -7.32
CA LEU A 191 4.37 20.17 -6.53
C LEU A 191 4.14 21.33 -5.53
N LEU A 192 5.22 21.86 -4.94
CA LEU A 192 5.17 22.87 -3.89
C LEU A 192 4.58 24.21 -4.38
N GLU A 193 4.71 24.50 -5.68
CA GLU A 193 4.12 25.70 -6.31
C GLU A 193 2.62 25.55 -6.60
N HIS A 194 2.09 24.32 -6.52
CA HIS A 194 0.70 24.01 -6.85
C HIS A 194 -0.19 23.82 -5.60
N LEU A 195 0.26 24.31 -4.44
CA LEU A 195 -0.44 24.21 -3.15
C LEU A 195 -1.47 25.32 -2.89
N GLY A 196 -1.93 26.00 -3.95
CA GLY A 196 -2.91 27.09 -3.85
C GLY A 196 -2.39 28.37 -3.21
N LEU A 197 -1.07 28.49 -3.03
CA LEU A 197 -0.40 29.67 -2.46
C LEU A 197 0.02 30.67 -3.55
N PRO A 198 0.23 31.97 -3.21
CA PRO A 198 0.81 32.94 -4.14
C PRO A 198 2.18 32.49 -4.67
N ALA A 199 2.48 32.85 -5.92
CA ALA A 199 3.73 32.44 -6.58
C ALA A 199 5.00 32.99 -5.91
N ASP A 200 4.91 34.07 -5.12
CA ASP A 200 5.98 34.70 -4.35
C ASP A 200 5.96 34.30 -2.87
N CYS A 201 5.36 33.15 -2.54
CA CYS A 201 5.29 32.64 -1.17
C CYS A 201 6.68 32.29 -0.63
N PRO A 202 7.20 33.01 0.39
CA PRO A 202 8.56 32.79 0.89
C PRO A 202 8.73 31.41 1.54
N GLU A 203 7.66 30.83 2.09
CA GLU A 203 7.67 29.48 2.65
C GLU A 203 7.86 28.40 1.58
N VAL A 204 7.30 28.59 0.38
CA VAL A 204 7.51 27.68 -0.77
C VAL A 204 8.96 27.76 -1.23
N GLU A 205 9.49 28.98 -1.43
CA GLU A 205 10.89 29.15 -1.82
C GLU A 205 11.87 28.59 -0.77
N ALA A 206 11.53 28.68 0.51
CA ALA A 206 12.33 28.11 1.58
C ALA A 206 12.32 26.56 1.56
N ALA A 207 11.15 25.96 1.32
CA ALA A 207 11.02 24.51 1.17
C ALA A 207 11.78 23.99 -0.06
N GLN A 208 11.66 24.66 -1.21
CA GLN A 208 12.42 24.34 -2.44
C GLN A 208 13.94 24.36 -2.18
N ARG A 209 14.45 25.40 -1.51
CA ARG A 209 15.87 25.48 -1.13
C ARG A 209 16.28 24.34 -0.21
N ALA A 210 15.47 23.99 0.78
CA ALA A 210 15.78 22.90 1.70
C ALA A 210 15.86 21.54 1.00
N PHE A 211 15.01 21.27 0.00
CA PHE A 211 15.15 20.06 -0.83
C PHE A 211 16.41 20.07 -1.69
N GLY A 212 16.78 21.22 -2.27
CA GLY A 212 18.06 21.36 -3.00
C GLY A 212 19.27 21.08 -2.10
N GLU A 213 19.29 21.65 -0.89
CA GLU A 213 20.33 21.40 0.12
C GLU A 213 20.37 19.91 0.56
N MET A 214 19.21 19.24 0.61
CA MET A 214 19.14 17.80 0.87
C MET A 214 19.76 16.98 -0.26
N ALA A 215 19.50 17.33 -1.53
CA ALA A 215 20.10 16.67 -2.68
C ALA A 215 21.64 16.77 -2.65
N ASP A 216 22.15 17.99 -2.42
CA ASP A 216 23.59 18.23 -2.26
C ASP A 216 24.17 17.40 -1.11
N TRP A 217 23.49 17.39 0.06
CA TRP A 217 23.93 16.64 1.22
C TRP A 217 23.99 15.13 0.94
N LEU A 218 22.96 14.55 0.32
CA LEU A 218 22.92 13.13 -0.04
C LEU A 218 24.10 12.76 -0.97
N SER A 219 24.36 13.60 -1.97
CA SER A 219 25.44 13.41 -2.93
C SER A 219 26.83 13.48 -2.27
N GLU A 220 27.04 14.46 -1.38
CA GLU A 220 28.35 14.72 -0.78
C GLU A 220 28.66 13.81 0.43
N HIS A 221 27.66 13.47 1.25
CA HIS A 221 27.86 12.83 2.55
C HIS A 221 27.46 11.36 2.55
N LEU A 222 26.44 10.96 1.79
CA LEU A 222 25.94 9.59 1.81
C LEU A 222 26.40 8.79 0.58
N GLY A 223 26.33 9.39 -0.61
CA GLY A 223 26.73 8.80 -1.89
C GLY A 223 28.11 8.12 -1.89
N PRO A 224 29.18 8.73 -1.35
CA PRO A 224 30.52 8.13 -1.33
C PRO A 224 30.64 6.84 -0.50
N HIS A 225 29.66 6.58 0.38
CA HIS A 225 29.62 5.40 1.24
C HIS A 225 28.59 4.35 0.78
N ALA A 226 27.86 4.62 -0.30
CA ALA A 226 26.78 3.78 -0.78
C ALA A 226 27.29 2.50 -1.45
N PRO A 227 26.75 1.31 -1.12
CA PRO A 227 27.04 0.10 -1.87
C PRO A 227 26.42 0.16 -3.28
N HIS A 228 27.08 -0.47 -4.25
CA HIS A 228 26.52 -0.68 -5.59
C HIS A 228 25.65 -1.94 -5.70
N GLU A 229 25.72 -2.83 -4.70
CA GLU A 229 24.87 -4.01 -4.64
C GLU A 229 23.49 -3.61 -4.10
N ASP A 230 22.45 -3.89 -4.91
CA ASP A 230 21.06 -3.61 -4.56
C ASP A 230 20.49 -4.67 -3.58
N ALA A 231 21.09 -5.86 -3.52
CA ALA A 231 20.63 -6.97 -2.68
C ALA A 231 20.80 -6.66 -1.19
N VAL A 232 19.78 -6.99 -0.38
CA VAL A 232 19.79 -6.67 1.06
C VAL A 232 20.20 -7.86 1.94
N GLY A 233 20.27 -9.06 1.36
CA GLY A 233 20.58 -10.31 2.07
C GLY A 233 19.38 -10.89 2.82
N ARG A 234 19.48 -12.18 3.13
CA ARG A 234 18.37 -12.97 3.69
C ARG A 234 17.86 -12.43 5.03
N ASP A 235 18.73 -12.15 5.99
CA ASP A 235 18.32 -11.76 7.35
C ASP A 235 17.52 -10.45 7.38
N ARG A 236 17.87 -9.49 6.52
CA ARG A 236 17.12 -8.23 6.39
C ARG A 236 15.84 -8.45 5.60
N TYR A 237 15.92 -9.22 4.52
CA TYR A 237 14.77 -9.50 3.66
C TYR A 237 13.66 -10.25 4.39
N GLU A 238 13.99 -11.28 5.20
CA GLU A 238 13.01 -12.08 5.94
C GLU A 238 12.22 -11.24 6.95
N LEU A 239 12.88 -10.27 7.61
CA LEU A 239 12.22 -9.33 8.50
C LEU A 239 11.21 -8.44 7.75
N PHE A 240 11.63 -7.82 6.64
CA PHE A 240 10.72 -6.99 5.83
C PHE A 240 9.62 -7.80 5.17
N SER A 241 9.92 -9.01 4.69
CA SER A 241 8.92 -9.91 4.13
C SER A 241 7.85 -10.24 5.17
N ARG A 242 8.22 -10.57 6.42
CA ARG A 242 7.26 -10.79 7.49
C ARG A 242 6.45 -9.53 7.82
N TYR A 243 7.10 -8.36 7.85
CA TYR A 243 6.43 -7.08 8.07
C TYR A 243 5.36 -6.82 7.00
N PHE A 244 5.70 -6.92 5.72
CA PHE A 244 4.79 -6.61 4.61
C PHE A 244 3.77 -7.71 4.33
N VAL A 245 4.16 -8.98 4.31
CA VAL A 245 3.24 -10.10 4.06
C VAL A 245 2.28 -10.28 5.25
N GLY A 246 2.73 -9.96 6.46
CA GLY A 246 1.95 -10.19 7.68
C GLY A 246 2.26 -11.50 8.38
N ASP A 247 3.00 -12.40 7.72
CA ASP A 247 3.34 -13.72 8.23
C ASP A 247 4.72 -14.17 7.75
N ALA A 248 5.30 -15.15 8.46
CA ALA A 248 6.51 -15.82 8.00
C ALA A 248 6.19 -16.70 6.78
N VAL A 249 7.05 -16.61 5.76
CA VAL A 249 6.94 -17.37 4.52
C VAL A 249 8.25 -18.11 4.22
N ASP A 250 8.15 -19.31 3.64
CA ASP A 250 9.33 -19.97 3.09
C ASP A 250 9.74 -19.26 1.79
N LEU A 251 10.81 -18.47 1.86
CA LEU A 251 11.27 -17.64 0.74
C LEU A 251 11.75 -18.45 -0.46
N ASP A 252 12.28 -19.65 -0.23
CA ASP A 252 12.77 -20.48 -1.33
C ASP A 252 11.60 -21.15 -2.05
N GLU A 253 10.59 -21.63 -1.31
CA GLU A 253 9.34 -22.12 -1.88
C GLU A 253 8.56 -21.01 -2.59
N ALA A 254 8.44 -19.83 -1.98
CA ALA A 254 7.70 -18.70 -2.56
C ALA A 254 8.31 -18.26 -3.90
N TYR A 255 9.64 -18.30 -4.04
CA TYR A 255 10.32 -18.03 -5.30
C TYR A 255 9.99 -19.08 -6.38
N GLU A 256 10.04 -20.36 -6.03
CA GLU A 256 9.71 -21.46 -6.96
C GLU A 256 8.24 -21.38 -7.38
N TRP A 257 7.34 -21.18 -6.43
CA TRP A 257 5.93 -20.94 -6.68
C TRP A 257 5.69 -19.75 -7.60
N GLY A 258 6.37 -18.62 -7.39
CA GLY A 258 6.26 -17.44 -8.25
C GLY A 258 6.63 -17.75 -9.72
N LEU A 259 7.66 -18.56 -9.95
CA LEU A 259 8.05 -19.01 -11.30
C LEU A 259 7.01 -19.95 -11.92
N GLU A 260 6.42 -20.86 -11.13
CA GLU A 260 5.35 -21.74 -11.59
C GLU A 260 4.10 -20.94 -12.00
N GLN A 261 3.68 -19.96 -11.18
CA GLN A 261 2.56 -19.09 -11.50
C GLN A 261 2.79 -18.32 -12.82
N LEU A 262 4.00 -17.84 -13.06
CA LEU A 262 4.35 -17.17 -14.32
C LEU A 262 4.20 -18.09 -15.53
N HIS A 263 4.63 -19.34 -15.40
CA HIS A 263 4.48 -20.33 -16.46
C HIS A 263 2.99 -20.58 -16.78
N ASP A 264 2.18 -20.78 -15.76
CA ASP A 264 0.76 -21.13 -15.92
C ASP A 264 -0.06 -19.96 -16.47
N ILE A 265 0.17 -18.74 -15.97
CA ILE A 265 -0.48 -17.53 -16.48
C ILE A 265 -0.07 -17.28 -17.94
N ALA A 266 1.21 -17.45 -18.28
CA ALA A 266 1.67 -17.30 -19.66
C ALA A 266 1.04 -18.33 -20.61
N ALA A 267 0.81 -19.56 -20.14
CA ALA A 267 0.11 -20.59 -20.90
C ALA A 267 -1.36 -20.22 -21.15
N GLU A 268 -2.06 -19.65 -20.15
CA GLU A 268 -3.44 -19.18 -20.32
C GLU A 268 -3.52 -17.99 -21.27
N GLN A 269 -2.67 -16.98 -21.09
CA GLN A 269 -2.55 -15.84 -22.02
C GLN A 269 -2.31 -16.34 -23.45
N ARG A 270 -1.49 -17.39 -23.62
CA ARG A 270 -1.23 -17.99 -24.92
C ARG A 270 -2.49 -18.59 -25.54
N GLN A 271 -3.27 -19.36 -24.79
CA GLN A 271 -4.50 -19.96 -25.29
C GLN A 271 -5.50 -18.90 -25.78
N ILE A 272 -5.65 -17.81 -25.03
CA ILE A 272 -6.56 -16.71 -25.41
C ILE A 272 -6.05 -16.02 -26.69
N VAL A 273 -4.77 -15.69 -26.75
CA VAL A 273 -4.18 -15.02 -27.93
C VAL A 273 -4.26 -15.90 -29.17
N ASP A 274 -3.99 -17.21 -29.05
CA ASP A 274 -4.12 -18.15 -30.17
C ASP A 274 -5.56 -18.20 -30.70
N GLY A 275 -6.56 -18.09 -29.81
CA GLY A 275 -7.97 -18.02 -30.17
C GLY A 275 -8.37 -16.71 -30.86
N LEU A 276 -7.81 -15.57 -30.43
CA LEU A 276 -8.16 -14.24 -30.96
C LEU A 276 -7.41 -13.88 -32.25
N TYR A 277 -6.11 -14.21 -32.31
CA TYR A 277 -5.19 -13.71 -33.34
C TYR A 277 -4.45 -14.82 -34.10
N GLY A 278 -4.63 -16.08 -33.70
CA GLY A 278 -3.95 -17.23 -34.29
C GLY A 278 -2.59 -17.55 -33.64
N PRO A 279 -2.06 -18.77 -33.89
CA PRO A 279 -0.90 -19.31 -33.17
C PRO A 279 0.43 -18.59 -33.48
N ASP A 280 0.50 -17.87 -34.60
CA ASP A 280 1.71 -17.12 -35.00
C ASP A 280 1.80 -15.74 -34.33
N CYS A 281 0.76 -15.29 -33.62
CA CYS A 281 0.72 -13.99 -32.95
C CYS A 281 1.22 -14.10 -31.51
N SER A 282 2.38 -13.50 -31.18
CA SER A 282 2.88 -13.46 -29.80
C SER A 282 1.99 -12.63 -28.86
N ILE A 283 2.13 -12.85 -27.54
CA ILE A 283 1.37 -12.12 -26.51
C ILE A 283 1.60 -10.59 -26.65
N ARG A 284 2.85 -10.17 -26.84
CA ARG A 284 3.21 -8.76 -27.03
C ARG A 284 2.60 -8.17 -28.32
N GLN A 285 2.49 -8.95 -29.39
CA GLN A 285 1.81 -8.50 -30.61
C GLN A 285 0.30 -8.35 -30.39
N ALA A 286 -0.31 -9.26 -29.62
CA ALA A 286 -1.73 -9.15 -29.24
C ALA A 286 -2.00 -7.91 -28.37
N PHE A 287 -1.19 -7.64 -27.35
CA PHE A 287 -1.33 -6.42 -26.54
C PHE A 287 -1.20 -5.15 -27.38
N ARG A 288 -0.24 -5.11 -28.31
CA ARG A 288 -0.14 -3.98 -29.26
C ARG A 288 -1.39 -3.88 -30.14
N ALA A 289 -1.97 -4.99 -30.58
CA ALA A 289 -3.20 -4.97 -31.36
C ALA A 289 -4.38 -4.43 -30.53
N LEU A 290 -4.53 -4.87 -29.27
CA LEU A 290 -5.54 -4.36 -28.33
C LEU A 290 -5.38 -2.87 -28.04
N ASN A 291 -4.15 -2.39 -27.87
CA ASN A 291 -3.87 -0.96 -27.71
C ASN A 291 -4.29 -0.12 -28.93
N ASN A 292 -4.44 -0.72 -30.12
CA ASN A 292 -4.89 -0.04 -31.33
C ASN A 292 -6.36 -0.32 -31.68
N ASP A 293 -7.08 -1.07 -30.84
CA ASP A 293 -8.49 -1.39 -31.05
C ASP A 293 -9.36 -0.29 -30.44
N GLU A 294 -10.07 0.45 -31.29
CA GLU A 294 -10.93 1.58 -30.91
C GLU A 294 -12.00 1.19 -29.87
N ARG A 295 -12.36 -0.09 -29.75
CA ARG A 295 -13.32 -0.57 -28.73
C ARG A 295 -12.81 -0.42 -27.30
N TYR A 296 -11.49 -0.40 -27.11
CA TYR A 296 -10.84 -0.33 -25.80
C TYR A 296 -10.11 0.99 -25.58
N GLN A 297 -10.31 2.00 -26.44
CA GLN A 297 -9.70 3.32 -26.31
C GLN A 297 -10.71 4.32 -25.74
N LEU A 298 -10.26 5.11 -24.76
CA LEU A 298 -10.92 6.33 -24.33
C LEU A 298 -10.06 7.53 -24.72
N HIS A 299 -10.70 8.65 -25.04
CA HIS A 299 -10.00 9.88 -25.41
C HIS A 299 -10.34 11.01 -24.44
N GLY A 300 -9.30 11.53 -23.79
CA GLY A 300 -9.41 12.57 -22.78
C GLY A 300 -9.84 12.08 -21.40
N THR A 301 -9.45 12.85 -20.39
CA THR A 301 -9.67 12.53 -18.98
C THR A 301 -11.15 12.54 -18.57
N GLY A 302 -12.00 13.27 -19.29
CA GLY A 302 -13.45 13.26 -19.06
C GLY A 302 -14.08 11.89 -19.32
N GLU A 303 -13.79 11.28 -20.48
CA GLU A 303 -14.26 9.93 -20.80
C GLU A 303 -13.70 8.88 -19.84
N LEU A 304 -12.44 9.05 -19.43
CA LEU A 304 -11.78 8.20 -18.44
C LEU A 304 -12.52 8.20 -17.10
N VAL A 305 -12.80 9.38 -16.54
CA VAL A 305 -13.52 9.51 -15.26
C VAL A 305 -14.93 8.93 -15.36
N GLU A 306 -15.65 9.20 -16.44
CA GLU A 306 -16.98 8.63 -16.65
C GLU A 306 -16.96 7.11 -16.75
N TRP A 307 -15.97 6.54 -17.45
CA TRP A 307 -15.80 5.09 -17.56
C TRP A 307 -15.49 4.46 -16.20
N MET A 308 -14.53 5.01 -15.45
CA MET A 308 -14.21 4.54 -14.10
C MET A 308 -15.44 4.57 -13.19
N GLN A 309 -16.17 5.68 -13.19
CA GLN A 309 -17.35 5.87 -12.35
C GLN A 309 -18.46 4.87 -12.70
N ARG A 310 -18.79 4.70 -13.99
CA ARG A 310 -19.79 3.73 -14.44
C ARG A 310 -19.42 2.29 -14.07
N THR A 311 -18.14 1.94 -14.19
CA THR A 311 -17.63 0.61 -13.83
C THR A 311 -17.74 0.36 -12.34
N ALA A 312 -17.32 1.32 -11.52
CA ALA A 312 -17.38 1.21 -10.06
C ALA A 312 -18.82 1.18 -9.54
N ASP A 313 -19.69 2.07 -10.04
CA ASP A 313 -21.12 2.10 -9.69
C ASP A 313 -21.84 0.80 -10.09
N GLY A 314 -21.50 0.25 -11.26
CA GLY A 314 -22.04 -1.03 -11.73
C GLY A 314 -21.63 -2.20 -10.82
N ALA A 315 -20.36 -2.28 -10.45
CA ALA A 315 -19.87 -3.29 -9.51
C ALA A 315 -20.56 -3.19 -8.15
N ILE A 316 -20.73 -1.98 -7.60
CA ILE A 316 -21.47 -1.76 -6.36
C ILE A 316 -22.92 -2.26 -6.48
N ALA A 317 -23.62 -1.89 -7.56
CA ALA A 317 -25.02 -2.24 -7.76
C ALA A 317 -25.25 -3.76 -7.88
N ASP A 318 -24.33 -4.47 -8.56
CA ASP A 318 -24.46 -5.91 -8.80
C ASP A 318 -24.04 -6.77 -7.59
N LEU A 319 -23.01 -6.33 -6.86
CA LEU A 319 -22.40 -7.09 -5.77
C LEU A 319 -23.03 -6.82 -4.40
N ALA A 320 -23.66 -5.64 -4.24
CA ALA A 320 -24.38 -5.31 -3.02
C ALA A 320 -25.52 -6.29 -2.78
N ASP A 321 -25.62 -6.78 -1.55
CA ASP A 321 -26.66 -7.70 -1.06
C ASP A 321 -26.66 -9.10 -1.70
N THR A 322 -25.76 -9.38 -2.64
CA THR A 322 -25.56 -10.69 -3.28
C THR A 322 -24.29 -11.36 -2.76
N HIS A 323 -23.14 -10.74 -2.98
CA HIS A 323 -21.82 -11.23 -2.59
C HIS A 323 -21.31 -10.56 -1.32
N PHE A 324 -21.71 -9.32 -1.08
CA PHE A 324 -21.25 -8.52 0.06
C PHE A 324 -22.39 -7.77 0.72
N SER A 325 -22.30 -7.61 2.04
CA SER A 325 -23.11 -6.65 2.77
C SER A 325 -22.44 -5.27 2.70
N ILE A 326 -22.83 -4.45 1.70
CA ILE A 326 -22.27 -3.10 1.49
C ILE A 326 -23.20 -2.04 2.14
N PRO A 327 -22.77 -1.37 3.23
CA PRO A 327 -23.49 -0.26 3.85
C PRO A 327 -23.79 0.87 2.87
N GLU A 328 -24.96 1.53 3.02
CA GLU A 328 -25.42 2.58 2.09
C GLU A 328 -24.41 3.74 1.94
N ASN A 329 -23.74 4.13 3.03
CA ASN A 329 -22.68 5.14 3.04
C ASN A 329 -21.44 4.73 2.23
N LEU A 330 -21.19 3.42 2.06
CA LEU A 330 -20.11 2.87 1.24
C LEU A 330 -20.57 2.51 -0.18
N ARG A 331 -21.82 2.78 -0.56
CA ARG A 331 -22.28 2.63 -1.95
C ARG A 331 -21.89 3.83 -2.83
N ARG A 332 -21.19 4.82 -2.27
CA ARG A 332 -20.70 5.99 -2.99
C ARG A 332 -19.18 5.98 -3.05
N ILE A 333 -18.67 5.87 -4.27
CA ILE A 333 -17.26 6.07 -4.63
C ILE A 333 -17.16 7.23 -5.63
N GLU A 334 -16.10 8.03 -5.54
CA GLU A 334 -15.83 9.12 -6.49
C GLU A 334 -14.57 8.83 -7.31
N CYS A 335 -14.70 8.74 -8.63
CA CYS A 335 -13.55 8.59 -9.52
C CYS A 335 -13.00 9.96 -9.94
N ARG A 336 -11.68 10.17 -9.88
CA ARG A 336 -11.03 11.47 -10.10
C ARG A 336 -9.70 11.33 -10.85
N ILE A 337 -9.20 12.45 -11.36
CA ILE A 337 -7.84 12.55 -11.88
C ILE A 337 -6.93 13.09 -10.78
N ASP A 338 -5.81 12.42 -10.56
CA ASP A 338 -4.76 12.91 -9.67
C ASP A 338 -3.96 14.03 -10.36
N PRO A 339 -3.83 15.20 -9.71
CA PRO A 339 -3.05 16.31 -10.26
C PRO A 339 -1.54 16.05 -10.38
N ALA A 340 -0.98 15.05 -9.68
CA ALA A 340 0.47 14.82 -9.69
C ALA A 340 1.00 14.18 -10.99
N GLY A 341 0.15 13.48 -11.76
CA GLY A 341 0.50 12.94 -13.08
C GLY A 341 1.62 11.89 -13.11
N THR A 342 1.77 11.12 -12.03
CA THR A 342 2.81 10.11 -11.79
C THR A 342 2.60 8.78 -12.49
N GLY A 343 1.41 8.50 -13.05
CA GLY A 343 1.20 7.36 -13.96
C GLY A 343 0.60 6.06 -13.37
N GLY A 344 -0.23 6.14 -12.33
CA GLY A 344 -0.94 4.97 -11.76
C GLY A 344 -2.34 5.27 -11.26
N ILE A 345 -3.09 4.22 -10.89
CA ILE A 345 -4.37 4.34 -10.18
C ILE A 345 -4.12 4.06 -8.71
N TYR A 346 -4.73 4.83 -7.81
CA TYR A 346 -4.69 4.59 -6.37
C TYR A 346 -6.00 4.96 -5.70
N TYR A 347 -6.24 4.39 -4.52
CA TYR A 347 -7.41 4.64 -3.71
C TYR A 347 -7.09 5.47 -2.46
N THR A 348 -7.99 6.40 -2.13
CA THR A 348 -8.01 7.07 -0.82
C THR A 348 -9.30 6.72 -0.08
N PRO A 349 -9.22 6.23 1.17
CA PRO A 349 -10.40 5.86 1.94
C PRO A 349 -11.32 7.04 2.25
N PRO A 350 -12.60 6.77 2.59
CA PRO A 350 -13.48 7.79 3.12
C PRO A 350 -12.91 8.41 4.40
N SER A 351 -13.40 9.59 4.80
CA SER A 351 -13.11 10.09 6.14
C SER A 351 -13.75 9.17 7.20
N ASP A 352 -13.23 9.15 8.43
CA ASP A 352 -13.77 8.35 9.55
C ASP A 352 -15.24 8.71 9.84
N ASP A 353 -15.61 9.99 9.67
CA ASP A 353 -17.01 10.47 9.76
C ASP A 353 -17.86 10.24 8.50
N LEU A 354 -17.27 9.64 7.45
CA LEU A 354 -17.86 9.31 6.16
C LEU A 354 -18.42 10.51 5.37
N SER A 355 -18.09 11.75 5.77
CA SER A 355 -18.52 12.97 5.08
C SER A 355 -17.86 13.12 3.71
N ARG A 356 -16.60 12.67 3.58
CA ARG A 356 -15.90 12.48 2.30
C ARG A 356 -16.02 11.01 1.89
N PRO A 357 -16.60 10.69 0.72
CA PRO A 357 -16.63 9.32 0.22
C PRO A 357 -15.21 8.85 -0.16
N GLY A 358 -15.04 7.53 -0.24
CA GLY A 358 -13.82 6.95 -0.83
C GLY A 358 -13.64 7.43 -2.26
N ARG A 359 -12.37 7.64 -2.67
CA ARG A 359 -12.03 8.14 -3.99
C ARG A 359 -11.02 7.24 -4.66
N MET A 360 -11.26 6.94 -5.92
CA MET A 360 -10.32 6.29 -6.81
C MET A 360 -9.72 7.36 -7.73
N TRP A 361 -8.40 7.42 -7.80
CA TRP A 361 -7.66 8.45 -8.50
C TRP A 361 -6.87 7.82 -9.63
N TRP A 362 -6.94 8.40 -10.83
CA TRP A 362 -6.04 8.06 -11.93
C TRP A 362 -5.05 9.19 -12.15
N SER A 363 -3.78 8.89 -12.00
CA SER A 363 -2.69 9.82 -12.27
C SER A 363 -2.27 9.75 -13.73
N VAL A 364 -2.57 10.80 -14.48
CA VAL A 364 -2.40 10.85 -15.93
C VAL A 364 -1.09 11.57 -16.28
N PRO A 365 -0.10 10.88 -16.91
CA PRO A 365 1.13 11.51 -17.37
C PRO A 365 0.87 12.68 -18.31
N ALA A 366 1.72 13.70 -18.23
CA ALA A 366 1.61 14.89 -19.06
C ALA A 366 1.61 14.52 -20.56
N GLY A 367 0.60 14.99 -21.29
CA GLY A 367 0.45 14.74 -22.73
C GLY A 367 -0.20 13.40 -23.09
N GLN A 368 -0.55 12.55 -22.12
CA GLN A 368 -1.35 11.36 -22.37
C GLN A 368 -2.84 11.73 -22.49
N ASP A 369 -3.43 11.41 -23.65
CA ASP A 369 -4.85 11.68 -23.96
C ASP A 369 -5.60 10.43 -24.43
N THR A 370 -4.93 9.27 -24.45
CA THR A 370 -5.53 7.99 -24.83
C THR A 370 -5.30 6.96 -23.73
N PHE A 371 -6.35 6.23 -23.37
CA PHE A 371 -6.35 5.25 -22.29
C PHE A 371 -6.91 3.92 -22.77
N HIS A 372 -6.38 2.81 -22.25
CA HIS A 372 -6.70 1.46 -22.70
C HIS A 372 -7.51 0.69 -21.66
N THR A 373 -8.82 0.57 -21.86
CA THR A 373 -9.74 -0.02 -20.86
C THR A 373 -9.60 -1.53 -20.72
N TRP A 374 -9.08 -2.22 -21.74
CA TRP A 374 -8.88 -3.68 -21.69
C TRP A 374 -7.90 -4.08 -20.59
N GLN A 375 -6.86 -3.27 -20.35
CA GLN A 375 -5.83 -3.53 -19.34
C GLN A 375 -6.29 -3.09 -17.95
N GLU A 376 -7.08 -2.01 -17.89
CA GLU A 376 -7.30 -1.27 -16.65
C GLU A 376 -8.63 -1.59 -15.96
N LEU A 377 -9.49 -2.39 -16.58
CA LEU A 377 -10.73 -2.85 -15.96
C LEU A 377 -10.47 -3.57 -14.62
N THR A 378 -9.43 -4.41 -14.57
CA THR A 378 -9.03 -5.13 -13.35
C THR A 378 -8.60 -4.17 -12.24
N THR A 379 -7.87 -3.11 -12.60
CA THR A 379 -7.40 -2.08 -11.67
C THR A 379 -8.56 -1.29 -11.06
N VAL A 380 -9.67 -1.08 -11.79
CA VAL A 380 -10.88 -0.47 -11.23
C VAL A 380 -11.52 -1.35 -10.14
N TYR A 381 -11.48 -2.67 -10.29
CA TYR A 381 -11.97 -3.58 -9.25
C TYR A 381 -11.02 -3.69 -8.07
N HIS A 382 -9.71 -3.63 -8.33
CA HIS A 382 -8.64 -3.61 -7.33
C HIS A 382 -8.75 -2.39 -6.40
N GLU A 383 -8.79 -1.18 -6.96
CA GLU A 383 -8.84 0.08 -6.21
C GLU A 383 -10.26 0.42 -5.74
N GLY A 384 -11.27 -0.05 -6.47
CA GLY A 384 -12.68 0.18 -6.20
C GLY A 384 -13.34 -0.98 -5.47
N VAL A 385 -14.43 -1.48 -6.05
CA VAL A 385 -15.26 -2.54 -5.47
C VAL A 385 -15.16 -3.80 -6.34
N PRO A 386 -14.91 -4.99 -5.75
CA PRO A 386 -14.90 -5.29 -4.30
C PRO A 386 -13.52 -5.18 -3.62
N GLY A 387 -12.52 -4.54 -4.24
CA GLY A 387 -11.18 -4.38 -3.67
C GLY A 387 -11.08 -3.35 -2.53
N HIS A 388 -10.15 -2.40 -2.63
CA HIS A 388 -9.78 -1.49 -1.54
C HIS A 388 -10.94 -0.66 -1.02
N HIS A 389 -11.86 -0.19 -1.86
CA HIS A 389 -12.99 0.61 -1.41
C HIS A 389 -13.87 -0.14 -0.42
N LEU A 390 -14.15 -1.42 -0.71
CA LEU A 390 -14.97 -2.23 0.17
C LEU A 390 -14.22 -2.57 1.46
N GLN A 391 -12.98 -3.03 1.34
CA GLN A 391 -12.16 -3.45 2.48
C GLN A 391 -11.93 -2.32 3.48
N LEU A 392 -11.38 -1.19 3.02
CA LEU A 392 -11.03 -0.07 3.88
C LEU A 392 -12.29 0.64 4.38
N GLY A 393 -13.30 0.78 3.51
CA GLY A 393 -14.57 1.39 3.88
C GLY A 393 -15.29 0.62 4.99
N GLN A 394 -15.31 -0.72 4.93
CA GLN A 394 -15.93 -1.55 5.95
C GLN A 394 -15.21 -1.43 7.29
N ALA A 395 -13.87 -1.52 7.30
CA ALA A 395 -13.08 -1.35 8.53
C ALA A 395 -13.32 0.02 9.18
N LEU A 396 -13.35 1.10 8.40
CA LEU A 396 -13.61 2.45 8.92
C LEU A 396 -15.06 2.62 9.43
N SER A 397 -16.02 1.94 8.82
CA SER A 397 -17.43 2.04 9.23
C SER A 397 -17.74 1.25 10.51
N ASP A 398 -16.93 0.25 10.86
CA ASP A 398 -17.16 -0.59 12.03
C ASP A 398 -16.60 0.00 13.33
N THR A 399 -17.20 1.10 13.75
CA THR A 399 -16.85 1.79 15.02
C THR A 399 -17.25 1.01 16.28
N ALA A 400 -18.06 -0.04 16.16
CA ALA A 400 -18.48 -0.87 17.29
C ALA A 400 -17.58 -2.10 17.47
N GLY A 401 -17.10 -2.68 16.37
CA GLY A 401 -16.24 -3.86 16.36
C GLY A 401 -14.74 -3.56 16.31
N LEU A 402 -14.32 -2.35 15.92
CA LEU A 402 -12.90 -1.99 15.78
C LEU A 402 -12.58 -0.65 16.47
N ASN A 403 -11.61 -0.66 17.38
CA ASN A 403 -10.99 0.57 17.91
C ASN A 403 -10.25 1.35 16.82
N LEU A 404 -9.95 2.62 17.08
CA LEU A 404 -9.32 3.52 16.12
C LEU A 404 -8.00 2.99 15.56
N TRP A 405 -7.15 2.34 16.37
CA TRP A 405 -5.89 1.78 15.88
C TRP A 405 -6.14 0.73 14.77
N ARG A 406 -7.11 -0.17 14.98
CA ARG A 406 -7.53 -1.17 13.99
C ARG A 406 -8.15 -0.57 12.74
N ARG A 407 -8.81 0.59 12.86
CA ARG A 407 -9.51 1.25 11.74
C ARG A 407 -8.58 2.09 10.86
N VAL A 408 -7.62 2.83 11.44
CA VAL A 408 -6.84 3.84 10.69
C VAL A 408 -5.33 3.59 10.66
N VAL A 409 -4.77 2.88 11.64
CA VAL A 409 -3.31 2.68 11.76
C VAL A 409 -2.88 1.30 11.26
N CYS A 410 -3.59 0.25 11.67
CA CYS A 410 -3.22 -1.12 11.35
C CYS A 410 -3.46 -1.44 9.87
N TRP A 411 -2.37 -1.53 9.11
CA TRP A 411 -2.40 -1.92 7.71
C TRP A 411 -1.27 -2.89 7.40
N ILE A 412 -1.63 -4.08 6.91
CA ILE A 412 -0.67 -5.11 6.51
C ILE A 412 -0.81 -5.32 5.01
N PRO A 413 0.21 -4.99 4.19
CA PRO A 413 0.11 -5.11 2.73
C PRO A 413 -0.28 -6.50 2.23
N GLY A 414 0.16 -7.60 2.84
CA GLY A 414 -0.26 -8.94 2.45
C GLY A 414 -1.75 -9.21 2.67
N HIS A 415 -2.34 -8.62 3.71
CA HIS A 415 -3.78 -8.66 3.92
C HIS A 415 -4.52 -7.76 2.92
N GLY A 416 -4.07 -6.51 2.81
CA GLY A 416 -4.65 -5.45 1.99
C GLY A 416 -4.58 -5.70 0.49
N GLU A 417 -3.37 -5.79 -0.03
CA GLU A 417 -3.07 -6.03 -1.44
C GLU A 417 -3.47 -7.44 -1.86
N GLY A 418 -3.31 -8.40 -0.94
CA GLY A 418 -3.80 -9.76 -1.15
C GLY A 418 -5.31 -9.83 -1.33
N TRP A 419 -6.06 -9.04 -0.55
CA TRP A 419 -7.51 -8.90 -0.72
C TRP A 419 -7.86 -8.30 -2.08
N ALA A 420 -7.18 -7.23 -2.49
CA ALA A 420 -7.47 -6.57 -3.76
C ALA A 420 -7.21 -7.51 -4.96
N LEU A 421 -6.12 -8.29 -4.95
CA LEU A 421 -5.88 -9.34 -5.95
C LEU A 421 -6.91 -10.48 -5.87
N TYR A 422 -7.32 -10.86 -4.66
CA TYR A 422 -8.39 -11.83 -4.46
C TYR A 422 -9.71 -11.31 -5.06
N ALA A 423 -10.02 -10.03 -4.90
CA ALA A 423 -11.18 -9.36 -5.48
C ALA A 423 -11.13 -9.35 -7.01
N GLU A 424 -9.97 -9.07 -7.63
CA GLU A 424 -9.79 -9.18 -9.08
C GLU A 424 -10.13 -10.58 -9.60
N LYS A 425 -9.62 -11.62 -8.93
CA LYS A 425 -9.93 -13.02 -9.26
C LYS A 425 -11.41 -13.34 -9.07
N LEU A 426 -12.03 -12.84 -8.00
CA LEU A 426 -13.47 -13.00 -7.77
C LEU A 426 -14.28 -12.38 -8.92
N MET A 427 -13.92 -11.18 -9.38
CA MET A 427 -14.61 -10.52 -10.49
C MET A 427 -14.51 -11.32 -11.79
N ASP A 428 -13.38 -11.97 -12.04
CA ASP A 428 -13.27 -12.93 -13.13
C ASP A 428 -14.20 -14.15 -12.96
N GLU A 429 -14.21 -14.78 -11.79
CA GLU A 429 -15.09 -15.91 -11.48
C GLU A 429 -16.58 -15.56 -11.64
N LEU A 430 -16.95 -14.30 -11.41
CA LEU A 430 -18.30 -13.75 -11.58
C LEU A 430 -18.61 -13.33 -13.04
N GLY A 431 -17.64 -13.41 -13.95
CA GLY A 431 -17.83 -13.18 -15.39
C GLY A 431 -17.59 -11.74 -15.86
N TYR A 432 -17.05 -10.85 -15.03
CA TYR A 432 -16.72 -9.47 -15.42
C TYR A 432 -15.57 -9.40 -16.43
N HIS A 433 -14.73 -10.44 -16.49
CA HIS A 433 -13.69 -10.62 -17.52
C HIS A 433 -14.10 -11.62 -18.61
N SER A 434 -15.39 -11.71 -18.94
CA SER A 434 -15.87 -12.59 -20.02
C SER A 434 -15.44 -12.15 -21.43
N ASP A 435 -15.06 -10.88 -21.62
CA ASP A 435 -14.38 -10.42 -22.82
C ASP A 435 -12.91 -10.92 -22.81
N PRO A 436 -12.48 -11.71 -23.81
CA PRO A 436 -11.10 -12.17 -23.91
C PRO A 436 -10.03 -11.07 -23.80
N ALA A 437 -10.32 -9.85 -24.24
CA ALA A 437 -9.39 -8.72 -24.12
C ALA A 437 -9.24 -8.27 -22.66
N THR A 438 -10.34 -8.11 -21.92
CA THR A 438 -10.28 -7.71 -20.52
C THR A 438 -9.76 -8.85 -19.63
N ARG A 439 -9.98 -10.11 -20.01
CA ARG A 439 -9.33 -11.28 -19.40
C ARG A 439 -7.81 -11.23 -19.56
N LEU A 440 -7.32 -10.84 -20.74
CA LEU A 440 -5.88 -10.66 -20.95
C LEU A 440 -5.31 -9.53 -20.09
N GLY A 441 -6.05 -8.45 -19.84
CA GLY A 441 -5.68 -7.38 -18.92
C GLY A 441 -5.53 -7.87 -17.47
N TYR A 442 -6.54 -8.59 -16.97
CA TYR A 442 -6.47 -9.26 -15.66
C TYR A 442 -5.25 -10.20 -15.57
N LEU A 443 -5.04 -11.05 -16.58
CA LEU A 443 -3.91 -11.97 -16.58
C LEU A 443 -2.56 -11.24 -16.65
N ASP A 444 -2.45 -10.10 -17.35
CA ASP A 444 -1.24 -9.26 -17.36
C ASP A 444 -0.96 -8.68 -15.96
N ALA A 445 -2.01 -8.18 -15.28
CA ALA A 445 -1.91 -7.71 -13.90
C ALA A 445 -1.44 -8.82 -12.94
N GLN A 446 -2.05 -10.01 -13.01
CA GLN A 446 -1.64 -11.19 -12.23
C GLN A 446 -0.20 -11.61 -12.54
N ARG A 447 0.19 -11.61 -13.82
CA ARG A 447 1.53 -11.99 -14.26
C ARG A 447 2.59 -11.04 -13.72
N LEU A 448 2.33 -9.73 -13.69
CA LEU A 448 3.19 -8.75 -13.05
C LEU A 448 3.38 -9.07 -11.55
N ARG A 449 2.29 -9.33 -10.81
CA ARG A 449 2.40 -9.62 -9.37
C ARG A 449 3.10 -10.96 -9.09
N ALA A 450 2.98 -11.97 -9.95
CA ALA A 450 3.80 -13.17 -9.88
C ALA A 450 5.28 -12.90 -10.20
N ALA A 451 5.57 -12.03 -11.18
CA ALA A 451 6.93 -11.62 -11.53
C ALA A 451 7.62 -10.89 -10.38
N ARG A 452 6.88 -10.04 -9.64
CA ARG A 452 7.38 -9.37 -8.43
C ARG A 452 7.94 -10.36 -7.42
N VAL A 453 7.26 -11.49 -7.18
CA VAL A 453 7.75 -12.54 -6.25
C VAL A 453 9.12 -13.07 -6.67
N ALA A 454 9.27 -13.42 -7.95
CA ALA A 454 10.52 -13.96 -8.47
C ALA A 454 11.66 -12.92 -8.46
N VAL A 455 11.38 -11.68 -8.88
CA VAL A 455 12.38 -10.60 -8.95
C VAL A 455 12.86 -10.21 -7.56
N ASP A 456 11.94 -9.93 -6.65
CA ASP A 456 12.23 -9.36 -5.33
C ASP A 456 13.04 -10.35 -4.49
N ILE A 457 12.53 -11.58 -4.34
CA ILE A 457 13.23 -12.66 -3.63
C ILE A 457 14.53 -13.02 -4.36
N GLY A 458 14.47 -13.12 -5.70
CA GLY A 458 15.59 -13.53 -6.53
C GLY A 458 16.80 -12.62 -6.38
N VAL A 459 16.60 -11.31 -6.50
CA VAL A 459 17.65 -10.30 -6.37
C VAL A 459 18.14 -10.23 -4.93
N HIS A 460 17.25 -10.04 -3.95
CA HIS A 460 17.68 -9.75 -2.59
C HIS A 460 18.33 -10.92 -1.86
N LEU A 461 18.03 -12.17 -2.24
CA LEU A 461 18.68 -13.37 -1.70
C LEU A 461 19.85 -13.87 -2.57
N GLY A 462 20.17 -13.19 -3.67
CA GLY A 462 21.23 -13.62 -4.58
C GLY A 462 20.97 -15.02 -5.16
N LYS A 463 19.72 -15.31 -5.52
CA LYS A 463 19.35 -16.60 -6.14
C LYS A 463 19.89 -16.67 -7.57
N LYS A 464 19.96 -17.88 -8.12
CA LYS A 464 20.25 -18.02 -9.56
C LYS A 464 19.04 -17.61 -10.37
N ILE A 465 19.29 -17.02 -11.54
CA ILE A 465 18.24 -16.80 -12.54
C ILE A 465 17.61 -18.15 -12.96
N PRO A 466 16.37 -18.18 -13.49
CA PRO A 466 15.68 -19.44 -13.81
C PRO A 466 16.47 -20.42 -14.69
N GLU A 467 17.30 -19.91 -15.61
CA GLU A 467 18.17 -20.72 -16.47
C GLU A 467 19.38 -21.32 -15.74
N GLY A 468 19.65 -20.87 -14.51
CA GLY A 468 20.72 -21.38 -13.65
C GLY A 468 22.13 -20.90 -13.99
N THR A 469 22.28 -19.95 -14.93
CA THR A 469 23.58 -19.55 -15.49
C THR A 469 24.31 -18.46 -14.69
N THR A 470 23.57 -17.56 -14.07
CA THR A 470 24.08 -16.42 -13.29
C THR A 470 23.20 -16.18 -12.07
N VAL A 471 23.63 -15.28 -11.18
CA VAL A 471 22.82 -14.75 -10.09
C VAL A 471 21.91 -13.64 -10.62
N TRP A 472 20.77 -13.41 -9.98
CA TRP A 472 19.92 -12.26 -10.26
C TRP A 472 20.70 -10.94 -10.09
N ASP A 473 20.57 -10.06 -11.07
CA ASP A 473 21.01 -8.68 -10.98
C ASP A 473 19.93 -7.75 -11.56
N ALA A 474 20.08 -6.44 -11.38
CA ALA A 474 19.11 -5.45 -11.86
C ALA A 474 18.91 -5.50 -13.39
N SER A 475 19.94 -5.85 -14.16
CA SER A 475 19.85 -5.91 -15.63
C SER A 475 18.98 -7.09 -16.09
N PHE A 476 19.19 -8.25 -15.50
CA PHE A 476 18.35 -9.42 -15.74
C PHE A 476 16.93 -9.17 -15.23
N ALA A 477 16.77 -8.61 -14.02
CA ALA A 477 15.46 -8.27 -13.48
C ALA A 477 14.66 -7.34 -14.41
N ARG A 478 15.31 -6.32 -14.99
CA ARG A 478 14.69 -5.44 -16.00
C ARG A 478 14.20 -6.21 -17.23
N SER A 479 15.04 -7.12 -17.73
CA SER A 479 14.71 -7.91 -18.92
C SER A 479 13.59 -8.90 -18.63
N PHE A 480 13.65 -9.55 -17.47
CA PHE A 480 12.65 -10.47 -16.97
C PHE A 480 11.28 -9.81 -16.80
N LEU A 481 11.21 -8.63 -16.17
CA LEU A 481 9.97 -7.86 -16.05
C LEU A 481 9.41 -7.51 -17.44
N ARG A 482 10.27 -7.08 -18.37
CA ARG A 482 9.85 -6.70 -19.73
C ARG A 482 9.20 -7.85 -20.50
N ASP A 483 9.62 -9.08 -20.23
CA ASP A 483 9.07 -10.27 -20.88
C ASP A 483 7.82 -10.81 -20.17
N ASN A 484 7.49 -10.28 -18.99
CA ASN A 484 6.36 -10.70 -18.17
C ASN A 484 5.26 -9.64 -17.99
N THR A 485 5.40 -8.45 -18.56
CA THR A 485 4.42 -7.36 -18.41
C THR A 485 4.24 -6.58 -19.72
N ALA A 486 3.08 -5.95 -19.89
CA ALA A 486 2.82 -5.01 -20.99
C ALA A 486 3.29 -3.57 -20.72
N MET A 487 3.88 -3.33 -19.54
CA MET A 487 4.23 -2.01 -19.02
C MET A 487 5.26 -1.29 -19.91
N ASP A 488 5.15 0.04 -20.02
CA ASP A 488 6.15 0.84 -20.73
C ASP A 488 7.49 0.93 -19.97
N ASP A 489 8.53 1.40 -20.65
CA ASP A 489 9.90 1.40 -20.12
C ASP A 489 10.09 2.35 -18.92
N ALA A 490 9.31 3.44 -18.82
CA ALA A 490 9.44 4.40 -17.72
C ALA A 490 8.83 3.81 -16.45
N ASN A 491 7.60 3.31 -16.54
CA ASN A 491 6.90 2.63 -15.45
C ASN A 491 7.66 1.38 -14.99
N LEU A 492 8.19 0.58 -15.93
CA LEU A 492 9.01 -0.60 -15.60
C LEU A 492 10.29 -0.22 -14.84
N THR A 493 10.92 0.90 -15.19
CA THR A 493 12.14 1.36 -14.50
C THR A 493 11.83 1.82 -13.09
N PHE A 494 10.75 2.60 -12.91
CA PHE A 494 10.28 3.02 -11.58
C PHE A 494 9.96 1.82 -10.69
N GLU A 495 9.21 0.85 -11.22
CA GLU A 495 8.81 -0.37 -10.49
C GLU A 495 10.02 -1.24 -10.14
N LEU A 496 10.98 -1.43 -11.06
CA LEU A 496 12.22 -2.13 -10.73
C LEU A 496 12.99 -1.43 -9.61
N ASN A 497 13.15 -0.11 -9.69
CA ASN A 497 13.83 0.65 -8.64
C ASN A 497 13.09 0.54 -7.29
N ARG A 498 11.75 0.52 -7.30
CA ARG A 498 10.92 0.25 -6.13
C ARG A 498 11.24 -1.10 -5.52
N TYR A 499 11.27 -2.18 -6.31
CA TYR A 499 11.54 -3.51 -5.78
C TYR A 499 12.94 -3.57 -5.14
N LEU A 500 13.94 -3.01 -5.83
CA LEU A 500 15.32 -2.95 -5.32
C LEU A 500 15.49 -2.05 -4.08
N GLY A 501 14.60 -1.07 -3.87
CA GLY A 501 14.65 -0.12 -2.75
C GLY A 501 13.78 -0.48 -1.56
N TRP A 502 12.74 -1.29 -1.79
CA TRP A 502 11.70 -1.59 -0.82
C TRP A 502 11.47 -3.11 -0.69
N PRO A 503 12.49 -3.82 -0.16
CA PRO A 503 12.54 -5.29 -0.18
C PRO A 503 11.36 -5.91 0.57
N GLY A 504 10.78 -6.97 0.03
CA GLY A 504 9.72 -7.76 0.66
C GLY A 504 8.31 -7.22 0.45
N GLN A 505 8.15 -5.98 -0.01
CA GLN A 505 6.82 -5.37 -0.24
C GLN A 505 6.18 -5.90 -1.52
N ALA A 506 6.92 -5.97 -2.63
CA ALA A 506 6.36 -6.35 -3.93
C ALA A 506 5.74 -7.77 -3.98
N PRO A 507 6.27 -8.79 -3.26
CA PRO A 507 5.64 -10.11 -3.17
C PRO A 507 4.37 -10.17 -2.32
N SER A 508 4.12 -9.17 -1.44
CA SER A 508 3.00 -9.23 -0.50
C SER A 508 1.65 -9.33 -1.21
N TYR A 509 1.52 -8.76 -2.40
CA TYR A 509 0.34 -8.85 -3.27
C TYR A 509 0.00 -10.32 -3.57
N ALA A 510 0.89 -11.03 -4.27
CA ALA A 510 0.61 -12.38 -4.74
C ALA A 510 0.62 -13.41 -3.61
N LEU A 511 1.51 -13.27 -2.62
CA LEU A 511 1.52 -14.14 -1.44
C LEU A 511 0.28 -13.94 -0.58
N GLY A 512 -0.16 -12.68 -0.42
CA GLY A 512 -1.42 -12.34 0.23
C GLY A 512 -2.63 -12.95 -0.48
N GLN A 513 -2.72 -12.82 -1.81
CA GLN A 513 -3.78 -13.43 -2.61
C GLN A 513 -3.82 -14.95 -2.40
N ARG A 514 -2.64 -15.61 -2.42
CA ARG A 514 -2.52 -17.05 -2.18
C ARG A 514 -3.08 -17.44 -0.81
N MET A 515 -2.82 -16.65 0.24
CA MET A 515 -3.35 -16.89 1.58
C MET A 515 -4.86 -16.71 1.66
N TRP A 516 -5.40 -15.67 1.02
CA TRP A 516 -6.85 -15.43 0.91
C TRP A 516 -7.57 -16.55 0.16
N ASP A 517 -7.01 -16.99 -0.97
CA ASP A 517 -7.53 -18.09 -1.77
C ASP A 517 -7.58 -19.39 -0.97
N SER A 518 -6.47 -19.75 -0.32
CA SER A 518 -6.40 -20.95 0.53
C SER A 518 -7.40 -20.88 1.67
N LEU A 519 -7.54 -19.71 2.31
CA LEU A 519 -8.48 -19.52 3.40
C LEU A 519 -9.93 -19.70 2.94
N ARG A 520 -10.30 -19.10 1.81
CA ARG A 520 -11.63 -19.26 1.20
C ARG A 520 -11.93 -20.71 0.90
N GLU A 521 -11.00 -21.42 0.26
CA GLU A 521 -11.18 -22.82 -0.13
C GLU A 521 -11.43 -23.70 1.11
N GLU A 522 -10.66 -23.50 2.17
CA GLU A 522 -10.84 -24.23 3.42
C GLU A 522 -12.17 -23.90 4.12
N ALA A 523 -12.53 -22.61 4.21
CA ALA A 523 -13.76 -22.17 4.86
C ALA A 523 -15.01 -22.70 4.14
N THR A 524 -15.02 -22.60 2.80
CA THR A 524 -16.13 -23.10 1.99
C THR A 524 -16.23 -24.63 2.00
N ALA A 525 -15.10 -25.35 2.05
CA ALA A 525 -15.09 -26.79 2.24
C ALA A 525 -15.70 -27.23 3.60
N ARG A 526 -15.66 -26.35 4.61
CA ARG A 526 -16.32 -26.56 5.92
C ARG A 526 -17.79 -26.13 5.94
N GLY A 527 -18.32 -25.62 4.84
CA GLY A 527 -19.74 -25.31 4.66
C GLY A 527 -20.10 -23.83 4.83
N MET A 528 -19.12 -22.94 5.01
CA MET A 528 -19.36 -21.48 4.99
C MET A 528 -19.75 -21.03 3.58
N SER A 529 -20.79 -20.22 3.45
CA SER A 529 -21.11 -19.59 2.16
C SER A 529 -20.08 -18.50 1.80
N LEU A 530 -19.93 -18.18 0.52
CA LEU A 530 -18.99 -17.14 0.09
C LEU A 530 -19.30 -15.78 0.73
N ARG A 531 -20.58 -15.41 0.83
CA ARG A 531 -20.98 -14.15 1.46
C ARG A 531 -20.64 -14.14 2.94
N GLU A 532 -20.92 -15.23 3.68
CA GLU A 532 -20.55 -15.32 5.10
C GLU A 532 -19.02 -15.21 5.28
N PHE A 533 -18.25 -15.86 4.41
CA PHE A 533 -16.80 -15.75 4.41
C PHE A 533 -16.33 -14.31 4.20
N HIS A 534 -16.83 -13.63 3.17
CA HIS A 534 -16.47 -12.25 2.88
C HIS A 534 -16.85 -11.28 4.00
N ASP A 535 -18.11 -11.32 4.43
CA ASP A 535 -18.62 -10.41 5.47
C ASP A 535 -17.85 -10.62 6.79
N THR A 536 -17.56 -11.87 7.18
CA THR A 536 -16.83 -12.17 8.43
C THR A 536 -15.35 -11.84 8.31
N ALA A 537 -14.71 -12.13 7.18
CA ALA A 537 -13.27 -11.90 7.06
C ALA A 537 -12.95 -10.39 7.02
N LEU A 538 -13.76 -9.59 6.33
CA LEU A 538 -13.56 -8.15 6.25
C LEU A 538 -13.92 -7.42 7.55
N SER A 539 -14.83 -7.96 8.38
CA SER A 539 -15.17 -7.35 9.68
C SER A 539 -14.01 -7.33 10.67
N TYR A 540 -12.98 -8.16 10.48
CA TYR A 540 -11.78 -8.10 11.30
C TYR A 540 -10.86 -6.91 10.94
N GLY A 541 -11.09 -6.19 9.84
CA GLY A 541 -10.13 -5.21 9.35
C GLY A 541 -8.78 -5.87 8.99
N SER A 542 -7.70 -5.09 8.92
CA SER A 542 -6.38 -5.63 8.55
C SER A 542 -5.70 -6.32 9.73
N ILE A 543 -5.49 -7.63 9.64
CA ILE A 543 -4.77 -8.45 10.64
C ILE A 543 -3.84 -9.47 9.98
N PRO A 544 -2.90 -10.08 10.72
CA PRO A 544 -2.07 -11.17 10.22
C PRO A 544 -2.93 -12.29 9.63
N MET A 545 -2.54 -12.84 8.47
CA MET A 545 -3.35 -13.83 7.75
C MET A 545 -3.49 -15.13 8.53
N SER A 546 -2.46 -15.50 9.29
CA SER A 546 -2.51 -16.64 10.22
C SER A 546 -3.56 -16.46 11.32
N LEU A 547 -3.67 -15.26 11.88
CA LEU A 547 -4.69 -14.91 12.87
C LEU A 547 -6.08 -14.92 12.22
N LEU A 548 -6.24 -14.27 11.06
CA LEU A 548 -7.50 -14.28 10.32
C LEU A 548 -7.96 -15.72 10.02
N ARG A 549 -7.03 -16.57 9.56
CA ARG A 549 -7.29 -17.99 9.31
C ARG A 549 -7.74 -18.71 10.57
N ALA A 550 -7.10 -18.45 11.72
CA ALA A 550 -7.50 -19.03 12.99
C ALA A 550 -8.93 -18.61 13.38
N GLN A 551 -9.32 -17.36 13.16
CA GLN A 551 -10.66 -16.84 13.46
C GLN A 551 -11.74 -17.43 12.54
N ILE A 552 -11.48 -17.47 11.23
CA ILE A 552 -12.46 -17.94 10.24
C ILE A 552 -12.70 -19.45 10.31
N LEU A 553 -11.69 -20.22 10.70
CA LEU A 553 -11.74 -21.69 10.74
C LEU A 553 -12.02 -22.27 12.14
N ARG A 554 -12.49 -21.45 13.10
CA ARG A 554 -12.84 -21.91 14.45
C ARG A 554 -13.93 -22.99 14.45
#